data_AF-A0A8S8YUJ7-F1
#
_entry.id   AF-A0A8S8YUJ7-F1
#
_cell.length_a   1.000
_cell.length_b   1.000
_cell.length_c   1.000
_cell.angle_alpha   90.00
_cell.angle_beta   90.00
_cell.angle_gamma   90.00
#
_symmetry.space_group_name_H-M   'P 1'
#
loop_
_entity.id
_entity.type
_entity.pdbx_description
1 polymer ?
#
loop_
_entity_poly.entity_id
_entity_poly.type
_entity_poly.pdbx_seq_one_letter_code
_entity_poly.pdbx_strand_id
1 'polypeptide(L)'
;MVDLYRFLPEEMEKLVIDMGYPPYRADQILLPLYYKFPKKISDIKQLPKKLIEELNDAGYTIGSAKETHRVVSEDGDTTKLLLNLTNEKSLKLF
;
A
#
# COMPACT_ATOMS: atom_id res chain seq x y z
N MET A 1 9.45 -8.37 -2.03
CA MET A 1 8.84 -7.03 -2.01
C MET A 1 8.16 -6.81 -0.68
N VAL A 2 8.33 -5.64 -0.08
CA VAL A 2 7.72 -5.29 1.21
C VAL A 2 6.55 -4.34 0.95
N ASP A 3 5.40 -4.63 1.55
CA ASP A 3 4.21 -3.79 1.40
C ASP A 3 4.27 -2.61 2.37
N LEU A 4 4.10 -1.39 1.87
CA LEU A 4 4.11 -0.16 2.67
C LEU A 4 2.97 -0.13 3.70
N TYR A 5 1.89 -0.89 3.50
CA TYR A 5 0.84 -1.07 4.51
C TYR A 5 1.32 -1.78 5.80
N ARG A 6 2.52 -2.37 5.81
CA ARG A 6 3.07 -3.06 6.99
C ARG A 6 3.75 -2.13 7.98
N PHE A 7 3.99 -0.88 7.60
CA PHE A 7 4.70 0.07 8.45
C PHE A 7 3.72 0.82 9.35
N LEU A 8 4.03 0.83 10.64
CA LEU A 8 3.46 1.79 11.59
C LEU A 8 3.99 3.20 11.31
N PRO A 9 3.31 4.26 11.79
CA PRO A 9 3.76 5.64 11.60
C PRO A 9 5.23 5.88 11.96
N GLU A 10 5.67 5.37 13.10
CA GLU A 10 7.03 5.54 13.61
C GLU A 10 8.05 4.76 12.77
N GLU A 11 7.66 3.60 12.24
CA GLU A 11 8.50 2.79 11.37
C GLU A 11 8.66 3.43 9.99
N MET A 12 7.60 4.07 9.48
CA MET A 12 7.66 4.84 8.23
C MET A 12 8.52 6.10 8.40
N GLU A 13 8.40 6.78 9.53
CA GLU A 13 9.25 7.93 9.85
C GLU A 13 10.72 7.54 9.88
N LYS A 14 11.04 6.44 10.58
CA LYS A 14 12.39 5.89 10.60
C LYS A 14 12.87 5.53 9.19
N LEU A 15 12.03 4.87 8.38
CA LEU A 15 12.35 4.51 7.00
C LEU A 15 12.76 5.74 6.19
N VAL A 16 11.97 6.82 6.20
CA VAL A 16 12.28 8.01 5.39
C VAL A 16 13.51 8.74 5.90
N ILE A 17 13.75 8.76 7.22
CA ILE A 17 14.96 9.35 7.82
C ILE A 17 16.21 8.55 7.41
N ASP A 18 16.15 7.22 7.50
CA ASP A 18 17.25 6.33 7.11
C ASP A 18 17.57 6.44 5.60
N MET A 19 16.58 6.78 4.79
CA MET A 19 16.74 7.12 3.36
C MET A 19 17.21 8.56 3.10
N GLY A 20 17.43 9.37 4.14
CA GLY A 20 17.94 10.74 4.03
C GLY A 20 16.88 11.79 3.73
N TYR A 21 15.60 11.49 3.95
CA TYR A 21 14.49 12.43 3.76
C TYR A 21 13.99 13.00 5.10
N PRO A 22 13.35 14.18 5.07
CA PRO A 22 12.69 14.73 6.24
C PRO A 22 11.54 13.83 6.74
N PRO A 23 11.27 13.82 8.07
CA PRO A 23 10.27 12.94 8.70
C PRO A 23 8.86 13.14 8.15
N TYR A 24 8.48 14.36 7.76
CA TYR A 24 7.17 14.65 7.18
C TYR A 24 6.87 13.88 5.88
N ARG A 25 7.89 13.29 5.23
CA ARG A 25 7.68 12.41 4.07
C ARG A 25 6.93 11.14 4.45
N ALA A 26 7.01 10.68 5.70
CA ALA A 26 6.23 9.56 6.19
C ALA A 26 4.73 9.83 6.07
N ASP A 27 4.26 10.98 6.55
CA ASP A 27 2.86 11.39 6.41
C ASP A 27 2.45 11.51 4.95
N GLN A 28 3.36 11.99 4.10
CA GLN A 28 3.09 12.08 2.67
C GLN A 28 2.92 10.71 1.99
N ILE A 29 3.46 9.65 2.57
CA ILE A 29 3.24 8.27 2.12
C ILE A 29 1.98 7.71 2.76
N LEU A 30 1.89 7.75 4.10
CA LEU A 30 0.83 7.10 4.88
C LEU A 30 -0.56 7.68 4.61
N LEU A 31 -0.70 9.01 4.55
CA LEU A 31 -2.01 9.63 4.34
C LEU A 31 -2.64 9.14 3.01
N PRO A 32 -1.96 9.22 1.85
CA PRO A 32 -2.48 8.65 0.61
C PRO A 32 -2.81 7.16 0.68
N LEU A 33 -2.01 6.33 1.38
CA LEU A 33 -2.28 4.89 1.51
C LEU A 33 -3.66 4.60 2.10
N TYR A 34 -4.07 5.37 3.11
CA TYR A 34 -5.32 5.12 3.84
C TYR A 34 -6.49 5.99 3.40
N TYR A 35 -6.25 7.11 2.69
CA TYR A 35 -7.32 7.99 2.20
C TYR A 35 -7.60 7.86 0.70
N LYS A 36 -6.62 7.45 -0.09
CA LYS A 36 -6.71 7.44 -1.57
C LYS A 36 -6.50 6.07 -2.21
N PHE A 37 -6.07 5.08 -1.44
CA PHE A 37 -5.86 3.69 -1.89
C PHE A 37 -5.12 3.59 -3.24
N PRO A 38 -3.93 4.22 -3.38
CA PRO A 38 -3.14 4.14 -4.60
C PRO A 38 -2.77 2.68 -4.93
N LYS A 39 -2.61 2.37 -6.22
CA LYS A 39 -2.20 1.02 -6.67
C LYS A 39 -0.69 0.90 -6.82
N LYS A 40 0.02 2.03 -6.97
CA LYS A 40 1.47 2.12 -7.13
C LYS A 40 2.01 3.35 -6.39
N ILE A 41 3.28 3.31 -6.00
CA ILE A 41 3.95 4.44 -5.31
C ILE A 41 3.91 5.70 -6.18
N SER A 42 4.01 5.53 -7.50
CA SER A 42 3.90 6.62 -8.49
C SER A 42 2.55 7.33 -8.51
N ASP A 43 1.48 6.72 -7.97
CA ASP A 43 0.16 7.34 -7.91
C ASP A 43 0.09 8.42 -6.81
N ILE A 44 1.09 8.44 -5.90
CA ILE A 44 1.21 9.42 -4.83
C ILE A 44 1.87 10.70 -5.37
N LYS A 45 1.05 11.57 -5.97
CA LYS A 45 1.49 12.80 -6.69
C LYS A 45 2.38 13.76 -5.90
N GLN A 46 2.32 13.73 -4.57
CA GLN A 46 3.09 14.63 -3.69
C GLN A 46 4.51 14.11 -3.38
N LEU A 47 4.82 12.86 -3.76
CA LEU A 47 6.18 12.32 -3.57
C LEU A 47 7.11 12.78 -4.69
N PRO A 48 8.36 13.15 -4.37
CA PRO A 48 9.36 13.44 -5.38
C PRO A 48 9.67 12.19 -6.20
N LYS A 49 9.95 12.37 -7.49
CA LYS A 49 10.31 11.27 -8.40
C LYS A 49 11.46 10.41 -7.86
N LYS A 50 12.49 11.06 -7.30
CA LYS A 50 13.65 10.39 -6.69
C LYS A 50 13.26 9.45 -5.55
N LEU A 51 12.36 9.88 -4.65
CA LEU A 51 11.89 9.04 -3.55
C LEU A 51 11.06 7.85 -4.06
N ILE A 52 10.24 8.06 -5.09
CA ILE A 52 9.50 6.98 -5.73
C ILE A 52 10.46 5.93 -6.31
N GLU A 53 11.50 6.36 -7.01
CA GLU A 53 12.53 5.48 -7.58
C GLU A 53 13.25 4.70 -6.49
N GLU A 54 13.76 5.37 -5.45
CA GLU A 54 14.48 4.70 -4.35
C GLU A 54 13.60 3.72 -3.58
N LEU A 55 12.31 4.02 -3.38
CA LEU A 55 11.37 3.09 -2.75
C LEU A 55 11.14 1.84 -3.63
N ASN A 56 10.99 2.02 -4.94
CA ASN A 56 10.83 0.88 -5.86
C ASN A 56 12.11 0.03 -5.92
N ASP A 57 13.28 0.68 -5.98
CA ASP A 57 14.59 0.02 -6.06
C ASP A 57 14.89 -0.77 -4.77
N ALA A 58 14.47 -0.25 -3.62
CA ALA A 58 14.50 -0.95 -2.33
C ALA A 58 13.45 -2.09 -2.22
N GLY A 59 12.59 -2.27 -3.24
CA GLY A 59 11.62 -3.35 -3.32
C GLY A 59 10.34 -3.11 -2.52
N TYR A 60 10.01 -1.86 -2.21
CA TYR A 60 8.73 -1.49 -1.60
C TYR A 60 7.60 -1.47 -2.62
N THR A 61 6.40 -1.82 -2.16
CA THR A 61 5.19 -1.94 -2.99
C THR A 61 3.97 -1.48 -2.22
N ILE A 62 2.85 -1.27 -2.93
CA ILE A 62 1.55 -0.97 -2.34
C ILE A 62 0.58 -2.08 -2.75
N GLY A 63 -0.06 -2.71 -1.77
CA GLY A 63 -1.12 -3.68 -2.02
C GLY A 63 -0.58 -5.07 -2.37
N SER A 64 -0.33 -5.86 -1.34
CA SER A 64 0.10 -7.27 -1.44
C SER A 64 -1.04 -8.26 -1.69
N ALA A 65 -2.30 -7.83 -1.54
CA ALA A 65 -3.46 -8.64 -1.85
C ALA A 65 -4.03 -8.27 -3.22
N LYS A 66 -4.21 -9.26 -4.09
CA LYS A 66 -4.85 -9.09 -5.40
C LYS A 66 -6.24 -9.67 -5.38
N GLU A 67 -7.24 -8.87 -5.73
CA GLU A 67 -8.59 -9.38 -5.96
C GLU A 67 -8.59 -10.35 -7.15
N THR A 68 -9.16 -11.53 -6.95
CA THR A 68 -9.31 -12.57 -7.98
C THR A 68 -10.76 -12.87 -8.29
N HIS A 69 -11.66 -12.65 -7.33
CA HIS A 69 -13.08 -12.87 -7.50
C HIS A 69 -13.88 -11.96 -6.57
N ARG A 70 -15.06 -11.54 -7.03
CA ARG A 70 -16.01 -10.68 -6.28
C ARG A 70 -17.43 -11.20 -6.49
N VAL A 71 -18.17 -11.28 -5.40
CA VAL A 71 -19.61 -11.58 -5.40
C VAL A 71 -20.31 -10.48 -4.61
N VAL A 72 -21.36 -9.90 -5.19
CA VAL A 72 -22.21 -8.91 -4.52
C VAL A 72 -23.57 -9.56 -4.31
N SER A 73 -24.15 -9.43 -3.12
CA SER A 73 -25.50 -9.92 -2.82
C SER A 73 -26.56 -9.22 -3.67
N GLU A 74 -27.73 -9.85 -3.81
CA GLU A 74 -28.83 -9.28 -4.60
C GLU A 74 -29.32 -7.93 -4.05
N ASP A 75 -29.27 -7.74 -2.73
CA ASP A 75 -29.60 -6.49 -2.04
C ASP A 75 -28.49 -5.42 -2.14
N GLY A 76 -27.28 -5.80 -2.57
CA GLY A 76 -26.11 -4.92 -2.66
C GLY A 76 -25.42 -4.64 -1.33
N ASP A 77 -25.94 -5.12 -0.20
CA ASP A 77 -25.44 -4.79 1.14
C ASP A 77 -24.23 -5.63 1.56
N THR A 78 -23.96 -6.74 0.86
CA THR A 78 -22.83 -7.62 1.13
C THR A 78 -21.93 -7.75 -0.10
N THR A 79 -20.64 -7.43 0.07
CA THR A 79 -19.62 -7.67 -0.96
C THR A 79 -18.57 -8.62 -0.45
N LYS A 80 -18.48 -9.77 -1.12
CA LYS A 80 -17.55 -10.84 -0.80
C LYS A 80 -16.39 -10.84 -1.77
N LEU A 81 -15.17 -10.82 -1.23
CA LEU A 81 -13.93 -10.74 -2.01
C LEU A 81 -13.07 -11.99 -1.79
N LEU A 82 -12.56 -12.53 -2.89
CA LEU A 82 -11.49 -13.51 -2.89
C LEU A 82 -10.18 -12.81 -3.25
N LEU A 83 -9.27 -12.79 -2.29
CA LEU A 83 -7.96 -12.16 -2.42
C LEU A 83 -6.88 -13.23 -2.52
N ASN A 84 -6.00 -13.11 -3.50
CA ASN A 84 -4.77 -13.87 -3.54
C ASN A 84 -3.67 -13.07 -2.84
N LEU A 85 -3.01 -13.71 -1.88
CA LEU A 85 -1.90 -13.14 -1.14
C LEU A 85 -0.58 -13.46 -1.86
N THR A 86 0.47 -12.73 -1.52
CA THR A 86 1.83 -12.92 -2.09
C THR A 86 2.46 -14.28 -1.81
N ASN A 87 1.85 -15.13 -0.98
CA ASN A 87 2.30 -16.48 -0.65
C ASN A 87 1.41 -17.59 -1.25
N GLU A 88 0.68 -17.28 -2.32
CA GLU A 88 -0.25 -18.19 -3.02
C GLU A 88 -1.41 -18.71 -2.16
N LYS A 89 -1.61 -18.12 -0.97
CA LYS A 89 -2.78 -18.40 -0.14
C LYS A 89 -3.92 -17.47 -0.54
N SER A 90 -5.13 -18.01 -0.57
CA SER A 90 -6.35 -17.24 -0.76
C SER A 90 -6.98 -16.85 0.57
N LEU A 91 -7.36 -15.57 0.71
CA LEU A 91 -8.17 -15.05 1.81
C LEU A 91 -9.56 -14.68 1.29
N LYS A 92 -10.59 -14.93 2.10
CA LYS A 92 -11.98 -14.62 1.79
C LYS A 92 -12.51 -13.60 2.80
N LEU A 93 -12.90 -12.42 2.32
CA LEU A 93 -13.49 -11.34 3.11
C LEU A 93 -14.98 -11.22 2.78
N PHE A 94 -15.79 -10.87 3.78
CA PHE A 94 -17.25 -10.71 3.70
C PHE A 94 -17.65 -9.32 4.18
#